data_AF-A0A8B8BUZ5-F1
#
_entry.id   AF-A0A8B8BUZ5-F1
#
_cell.length_a   1.000
_cell.length_b   1.000
_cell.length_c   1.000
_cell.angle_alpha   90.00
_cell.angle_beta   90.00
_cell.angle_gamma   90.00
#
_symmetry.space_group_name_H-M   'P 1'
#
loop_
_entity.id
_entity.type
_entity.pdbx_description
1 polymer ?
#
loop_
_entity_poly.entity_id
_entity_poly.type
_entity_poly.pdbx_seq_one_letter_code
_entity_poly.pdbx_strand_id
1 'polypeptide(L)'
;MMSVFNEKASKELKAEYAFRMYDFDDDGFIGSEDIKEIINRLTGNEKLKETDIELLIEDIFDESDVDDDSKISYPEFENIVLDCPEMITKFRFRL
;
A
#
# COMPACT_ATOMS: atom_id res chain seq x y z
N MET A 1 26.01 18.00 16.35
CA MET A 1 24.83 18.69 15.77
C MET A 1 25.13 19.01 14.32
N MET A 2 24.92 18.02 13.45
CA MET A 2 24.98 18.01 11.97
C MET A 2 24.26 16.68 11.66
N SER A 3 23.24 16.54 10.82
CA SER A 3 22.89 17.22 9.59
C SER A 3 21.37 17.18 9.46
N VAL A 4 20.71 18.33 9.56
CA VAL A 4 19.24 18.49 9.53
C VAL A 4 18.71 18.78 8.11
N PHE A 5 19.47 18.43 7.07
CA PHE A 5 19.05 18.56 5.68
C PHE A 5 19.40 17.27 4.95
N ASN A 6 18.66 16.20 5.22
CA ASN A 6 18.61 15.09 4.28
C ASN A 6 17.50 15.39 3.28
N GLU A 7 17.88 15.86 2.09
CA GLU A 7 17.00 16.09 0.93
C GLU A 7 16.34 14.78 0.41
N LYS A 8 16.52 13.64 1.10
CA LYS A 8 15.69 12.44 0.99
C LYS A 8 14.35 12.50 1.73
N ALA A 9 14.10 13.54 2.52
CA ALA A 9 12.86 13.70 3.31
C ALA A 9 11.56 13.85 2.47
N SER A 10 11.61 13.80 1.13
CA SER A 10 10.43 14.03 0.28
C SER A 10 9.76 12.77 -0.29
N LYS A 11 10.43 11.60 -0.24
CA LYS A 11 9.88 10.33 -0.75
C LYS A 11 9.73 9.27 0.34
N GLU A 12 10.79 8.99 1.11
CA GLU A 12 10.73 8.11 2.28
C GLU A 12 9.62 8.55 3.24
N LEU A 13 9.53 9.85 3.54
CA LEU A 13 8.47 10.36 4.40
C LEU A 13 7.06 10.14 3.82
N LYS A 14 6.89 10.32 2.49
CA LYS A 14 5.58 10.08 1.84
C LYS A 14 5.23 8.60 1.80
N ALA A 15 6.23 7.75 1.57
CA ALA A 15 6.06 6.31 1.63
C ALA A 15 5.68 5.89 3.05
N GLU A 16 6.40 6.36 4.08
CA GLU A 16 6.08 6.09 5.49
C GLU A 16 4.66 6.55 5.86
N TYR A 17 4.27 7.76 5.47
CA TYR A 17 2.91 8.27 5.72
C TYR A 17 1.84 7.50 4.96
N ALA A 18 2.11 7.09 3.71
CA ALA A 18 1.18 6.28 2.95
C ALA A 18 1.06 4.88 3.56
N PHE A 19 2.18 4.25 3.88
CA PHE A 19 2.27 2.95 4.53
C PHE A 19 1.46 2.94 5.82
N ARG A 20 1.68 3.92 6.72
CA ARG A 20 0.90 4.06 7.96
C ARG A 20 -0.57 4.45 7.77
N MET A 21 -0.98 4.95 6.61
CA MET A 21 -2.40 5.17 6.30
C MET A 21 -3.08 3.90 5.78
N TYR A 22 -2.31 2.96 5.28
CA TYR A 22 -2.77 1.72 4.68
C TYR A 22 -2.68 0.54 5.65
N ASP A 23 -1.67 0.52 6.52
CA ASP A 23 -1.51 -0.37 7.67
C ASP A 23 -2.51 0.03 8.76
N PHE A 24 -3.57 -0.78 8.93
CA PHE A 24 -4.64 -0.51 9.88
C PHE A 24 -4.39 -1.12 11.26
N ASP A 25 -3.65 -2.22 11.32
CA ASP A 25 -3.27 -2.88 12.56
C ASP A 25 -1.94 -2.40 13.16
N ASP A 26 -1.24 -1.49 12.48
CA ASP A 26 0.04 -0.88 12.86
C ASP A 26 1.11 -1.95 13.15
N ASP A 27 1.09 -3.05 12.39
CA ASP A 27 2.04 -4.17 12.54
C ASP A 27 3.35 -3.94 11.75
N GLY A 28 3.37 -2.92 10.89
CA GLY A 28 4.51 -2.58 10.06
C GLY A 28 4.55 -3.34 8.73
N PHE A 29 3.46 -4.01 8.37
CA PHE A 29 3.25 -4.72 7.11
C PHE A 29 1.87 -4.34 6.55
N ILE A 30 1.69 -4.45 5.22
CA ILE A 30 0.35 -4.33 4.63
C ILE A 30 -0.07 -5.74 4.24
N GLY A 31 -1.00 -6.29 5.03
CA GLY A 31 -1.53 -7.63 4.83
C GLY A 31 -2.74 -7.66 3.88
N SER A 32 -3.23 -8.87 3.64
CA SER A 32 -4.45 -9.09 2.85
C SER A 32 -5.67 -8.44 3.52
N GLU A 33 -5.71 -8.40 4.85
CA GLU A 33 -6.77 -7.73 5.61
C GLU A 33 -6.76 -6.21 5.42
N ASP A 34 -5.57 -5.59 5.43
CA ASP A 34 -5.43 -4.15 5.16
C ASP A 34 -5.90 -3.79 3.76
N ILE A 35 -5.44 -4.52 2.74
CA ILE A 35 -5.85 -4.30 1.35
C ILE A 35 -7.36 -4.48 1.21
N LYS A 36 -7.94 -5.49 1.88
CA LYS A 36 -9.39 -5.69 1.91
C LYS A 36 -10.12 -4.51 2.53
N GLU A 37 -9.63 -3.98 3.64
CA GLU A 37 -10.17 -2.80 4.32
C GLU A 37 -10.07 -1.55 3.42
N ILE A 38 -8.94 -1.37 2.72
CA ILE A 38 -8.70 -0.30 1.75
C ILE A 38 -9.71 -0.39 0.59
N ILE A 39 -9.84 -1.56 -0.03
CA ILE A 39 -10.78 -1.80 -1.14
C ILE A 39 -12.22 -1.53 -0.69
N ASN A 40 -12.59 -2.00 0.49
CA ASN A 40 -13.92 -1.79 1.07
C ASN A 40 -14.19 -0.30 1.30
N ARG A 41 -13.20 0.43 1.82
CA ARG A 41 -13.28 1.87 2.10
C ARG A 41 -13.32 2.71 0.83
N LEU A 42 -12.56 2.35 -0.20
CA LEU A 42 -12.55 2.99 -1.52
C LEU A 42 -13.85 2.74 -2.29
N THR A 43 -14.43 1.56 -2.12
CA THR A 43 -15.65 1.18 -2.81
C THR A 43 -16.91 1.72 -2.12
N GLY A 44 -16.77 2.25 -0.90
CA GLY A 44 -17.72 3.21 -0.32
C GLY A 44 -19.17 2.72 -0.19
N ASN A 45 -19.40 1.40 -0.06
CA ASN A 45 -20.68 0.67 -0.05
C ASN A 45 -21.12 -0.02 -1.36
N GLU A 46 -20.34 0.02 -2.44
CA GLU A 46 -20.60 -0.90 -3.55
C GLU A 46 -20.25 -2.32 -3.09
N LYS A 47 -21.24 -3.23 -3.10
CA LYS A 47 -21.02 -4.64 -2.77
C LYS A 47 -20.24 -5.28 -3.92
N LEU A 48 -18.93 -5.06 -3.97
CA LEU A 48 -18.03 -5.94 -4.71
C LEU A 48 -18.22 -7.35 -4.13
N LYS A 49 -18.23 -8.36 -5.01
CA LYS A 49 -18.28 -9.73 -4.52
C LYS A 49 -16.97 -10.01 -3.81
N GLU A 50 -17.04 -10.80 -2.74
CA GLU A 50 -15.85 -11.23 -2.01
C GLU A 50 -14.81 -11.82 -2.96
N THR A 51 -15.23 -12.57 -3.98
CA THR A 51 -14.36 -13.10 -5.04
C THR A 51 -13.65 -12.02 -5.86
N ASP A 52 -14.30 -10.90 -6.19
CA ASP A 52 -13.64 -9.81 -6.93
C ASP A 52 -12.60 -9.11 -6.05
N ILE A 53 -12.87 -9.00 -4.75
CA ILE A 53 -11.93 -8.44 -3.77
C ILE A 53 -10.74 -9.38 -3.59
N GLU A 54 -10.97 -10.68 -3.44
CA GLU A 54 -9.92 -11.70 -3.33
C GLU A 54 -9.03 -11.72 -4.58
N LEU A 55 -9.61 -11.67 -5.78
CA LEU A 55 -8.84 -11.59 -7.03
C LEU A 55 -8.00 -10.31 -7.12
N LEU A 56 -8.51 -9.17 -6.66
CA LEU A 56 -7.74 -7.93 -6.61
C LEU A 56 -6.60 -8.00 -5.61
N ILE A 57 -6.83 -8.63 -4.46
CA ILE A 57 -5.80 -8.85 -3.44
C ILE A 57 -4.69 -9.76 -4.01
N GLU A 58 -5.06 -10.88 -4.64
CA GLU A 58 -4.12 -11.78 -5.32
C GLU A 58 -3.32 -11.06 -6.41
N ASP A 59 -3.96 -10.27 -7.28
CA ASP A 59 -3.30 -9.52 -8.36
C ASP A 59 -2.33 -8.47 -7.80
N ILE A 60 -2.71 -7.78 -6.70
CA ILE A 60 -1.82 -6.83 -6.03
C ILE A 60 -0.63 -7.56 -5.43
N PHE A 61 -0.84 -8.68 -4.72
CA PHE A 61 0.26 -9.46 -4.15
C PHE A 61 1.17 -10.04 -5.24
N ASP A 62 0.65 -10.62 -6.31
CA ASP A 62 1.46 -11.16 -7.42
C ASP A 62 2.37 -10.09 -8.05
N GLU A 63 1.90 -8.83 -8.12
CA GLU A 63 2.70 -7.71 -8.65
C GLU A 63 3.65 -7.08 -7.60
N SER A 64 3.32 -7.18 -6.31
CA SER A 64 3.95 -6.40 -5.23
C SER A 64 4.83 -7.21 -4.28
N ASP A 65 4.45 -8.45 -4.01
CA ASP A 65 5.06 -9.37 -3.06
C ASP A 65 6.13 -10.18 -3.78
N VAL A 66 7.38 -9.79 -3.55
CA VAL A 66 8.51 -10.43 -4.22
C VAL A 66 8.95 -11.68 -3.46
N ASP A 67 8.63 -11.75 -2.17
CA ASP A 67 8.99 -12.88 -1.30
C ASP A 67 7.87 -13.88 -1.02
N ASP A 68 6.67 -13.63 -1.55
CA ASP A 68 5.48 -14.50 -1.50
C ASP A 68 5.05 -14.81 -0.05
N ASP A 69 5.22 -13.84 0.87
CA ASP A 69 4.80 -13.97 2.28
C ASP A 69 3.36 -13.49 2.50
N SER A 70 2.65 -13.11 1.42
CA SER A 70 1.28 -12.57 1.45
C SER A 70 1.15 -11.30 2.31
N LYS A 71 2.24 -10.54 2.40
CA LYS A 71 2.31 -9.26 3.11
C LYS A 71 3.32 -8.35 2.41
N ILE A 72 3.02 -7.07 2.34
CA ILE A 72 3.93 -6.08 1.75
C ILE A 72 4.71 -5.41 2.87
N SER A 73 6.00 -5.68 2.92
CA SER A 73 6.93 -5.04 3.84
C SER A 73 7.23 -3.61 3.41
N TYR A 74 7.64 -2.74 4.35
CA TYR A 74 8.10 -1.39 4.03
C TYR A 74 9.08 -1.30 2.84
N PRO A 75 10.14 -2.14 2.73
CA PRO A 75 11.04 -2.10 1.56
C PRO A 75 10.37 -2.49 0.24
N GLU A 76 9.39 -3.39 0.25
CA GLU A 76 8.62 -3.79 -0.94
C GLU A 76 7.67 -2.66 -1.34
N PHE A 77 6.98 -2.08 -0.37
CA PHE A 77 6.15 -0.89 -0.58
C PHE A 77 6.96 0.27 -1.14
N GLU A 78 8.14 0.56 -0.58
CA GLU A 78 9.03 1.59 -1.10
C GLU A 78 9.39 1.30 -2.57
N ASN A 79 9.67 0.04 -2.90
CA ASN A 79 9.97 -0.38 -4.26
C ASN A 79 8.77 -0.14 -5.20
N ILE A 80 7.56 -0.50 -4.78
CA ILE A 80 6.31 -0.28 -5.54
C ILE A 80 6.04 1.21 -5.75
N VAL A 81 6.21 2.03 -4.71
CA VAL A 81 6.04 3.49 -4.78
C VAL A 81 7.05 4.12 -5.73
N LEU A 82 8.25 3.56 -5.84
CA LEU A 82 9.31 4.03 -6.71
C LEU A 82 9.16 3.55 -8.16
N ASP A 83 8.74 2.30 -8.38
CA ASP A 83 8.64 1.67 -9.69
C ASP A 83 7.29 1.98 -10.38
N CYS A 84 6.20 2.02 -9.61
CA CYS A 84 4.84 2.26 -10.07
C CYS A 84 4.12 3.35 -9.24
N PRO A 85 4.48 4.64 -9.41
CA PRO A 85 3.77 5.75 -8.74
C PRO A 85 2.28 5.82 -9.13
N GLU A 86 1.90 5.15 -10.23
CA GLU A 86 0.50 5.00 -10.64
C GLU A 86 -0.32 4.18 -9.66
N MET A 87 0.22 3.22 -8.90
CA MET A 87 -0.57 2.46 -7.91
C MET A 87 -1.14 3.39 -6.85
N ILE A 88 -0.29 4.18 -6.18
CA ILE A 88 -0.71 5.19 -5.19
C ILE A 88 -1.68 6.21 -5.80
N THR A 89 -1.45 6.54 -7.07
CA THR A 89 -2.30 7.47 -7.82
C THR A 89 -3.66 6.85 -8.14
N LYS A 90 -3.73 5.55 -8.48
CA LYS A 90 -4.95 4.77 -8.71
C LYS A 90 -5.77 4.65 -7.41
N PHE A 91 -5.08 4.48 -6.27
CA PHE A 91 -5.68 4.57 -4.94
C PHE A 91 -6.21 5.99 -4.62
N ARG A 92 -5.53 7.03 -5.10
CA ARG A 92 -5.89 8.44 -4.86
C ARG A 92 -6.92 9.02 -5.84
N PHE A 93 -7.11 8.43 -7.03
CA PHE A 93 -8.01 8.96 -8.08
C PHE A 93 -9.50 8.60 -7.92
N ARG A 94 -9.87 7.86 -6.87
CA ARG A 94 -11.27 7.57 -6.53
C ARG A 94 -11.74 8.19 -5.20
N LEU A 95 -11.09 9.26 -4.72
CA LEU A 95 -11.69 10.20 -3.75
C LEU A 95 -12.17 11.48 -4.46
#